data_AF-A0A7K2LYW3-F1
#
_entry.id   AF-A0A7K2LYW3-F1
#
_cell.length_a   1.000
_cell.length_b   1.000
_cell.length_c   1.000
_cell.angle_alpha   90.00
_cell.angle_beta   90.00
_cell.angle_gamma   90.00
#
_symmetry.space_group_name_H-M   'P 1'
#
loop_
_entity.id
_entity.type
_entity.pdbx_description
1 polymer ?
#
loop_
_entity_poly.entity_id
_entity_poly.type
_entity_poly.pdbx_seq_one_letter_code
_entity_poly.pdbx_strand_id
1 'polypeptide(L)'
;QLSGGQQQRVAIARALAMEPKVMLFDEPTSALDPEMINEVLEVMQQLARDGMTMIVVTHEMGFARSAANRVVFMADGRIIEQATPDQFFSNPRSDRAKDFLSKILHH
;
A
#
# COMPACT_ATOMS: atom_id res chain seq x y z
N GLN A 1 16.17 -4.91 -22.22
CA GLN A 1 16.03 -3.87 -21.18
C GLN A 1 14.92 -4.28 -20.21
N LEU A 2 14.91 -3.79 -18.98
CA LEU A 2 13.90 -4.15 -17.97
C LEU A 2 12.64 -3.27 -18.09
N SER A 3 11.46 -3.85 -17.92
CA SER A 3 10.19 -3.11 -17.80
C SER A 3 10.13 -2.29 -16.51
N GLY A 4 9.19 -1.35 -16.39
CA GLY A 4 9.01 -0.55 -15.16
C GLY A 4 8.81 -1.42 -13.92
N GLY A 5 7.92 -2.42 -14.00
CA GLY A 5 7.70 -3.38 -12.90
C GLY A 5 8.94 -4.20 -12.55
N GLN A 6 9.74 -4.60 -13.54
CA GLN A 6 11.02 -5.28 -13.30
C GLN A 6 12.04 -4.38 -12.62
N GLN A 7 12.15 -3.12 -13.03
CA GLN A 7 13.03 -2.14 -12.37
C GLN A 7 12.62 -1.92 -10.91
N GLN A 8 11.32 -1.88 -10.64
CA GLN A 8 10.81 -1.73 -9.28
C GLN A 8 11.11 -2.96 -8.41
N ARG A 9 10.94 -4.17 -8.94
CA ARG A 9 11.34 -5.39 -8.23
C ARG A 9 12.84 -5.44 -7.94
N VAL A 10 13.69 -4.96 -8.85
CA VAL A 10 15.13 -4.81 -8.60
C VAL A 10 15.40 -3.79 -7.48
N ALA A 11 14.66 -2.68 -7.44
CA ALA A 11 14.79 -1.70 -6.36
C ALA A 11 14.40 -2.28 -4.99
N ILE A 12 13.33 -3.08 -4.94
CA ILE A 12 12.92 -3.82 -3.73
C ILE A 12 14.00 -4.82 -3.31
N ALA A 13 14.50 -5.63 -4.25
CA ALA A 13 15.55 -6.60 -3.97
C ALA A 13 16.83 -5.93 -3.44
N ARG A 14 17.21 -4.78 -4.01
CA ARG A 14 18.35 -3.98 -3.55
C ARG A 14 18.16 -3.49 -2.11
N ALA A 15 16.95 -3.06 -1.74
CA ALA A 15 16.67 -2.64 -0.37
C ALA A 15 16.69 -3.83 0.61
N LEU A 16 16.15 -4.98 0.21
CA LEU A 16 16.17 -6.21 1.01
C LEU A 16 17.57 -6.79 1.21
N ALA A 17 18.48 -6.58 0.27
CA ALA A 17 19.88 -7.03 0.38
C ALA A 17 20.64 -6.40 1.57
N MET A 18 20.09 -5.32 2.16
CA MET A 18 20.62 -4.69 3.38
C MET A 18 20.08 -5.33 4.67
N GLU A 19 19.26 -6.39 4.58
CA GLU A 19 18.58 -7.05 5.70
C GLU A 19 17.88 -6.07 6.65
N PRO A 20 17.05 -5.14 6.14
CA PRO A 20 16.45 -4.11 6.97
C PRO A 20 15.41 -4.70 7.93
N LYS A 21 15.29 -4.08 9.11
CA LYS A 21 14.19 -4.39 10.05
C LYS A 21 12.85 -3.82 9.60
N VAL A 22 12.86 -2.76 8.79
CA VAL A 22 11.68 -2.01 8.35
C VAL A 22 11.85 -1.61 6.88
N MET A 23 10.79 -1.82 6.10
CA MET A 23 10.70 -1.40 4.71
C MET A 23 9.68 -0.26 4.56
N LEU A 24 10.08 0.82 3.91
CA LEU A 24 9.21 1.95 3.59
C LEU A 24 8.92 1.94 2.09
N PHE A 25 7.65 2.00 1.73
CA PHE A 25 7.19 2.08 0.35
C PHE A 25 6.39 3.36 0.19
N ASP A 26 6.85 4.26 -0.68
CA ASP A 26 6.17 5.51 -1.00
C ASP A 26 5.60 5.41 -2.42
N GLU A 27 4.30 5.12 -2.51
CA GLU A 27 3.55 4.90 -3.76
C GLU A 27 4.30 4.04 -4.81
N PRO A 28 4.71 2.81 -4.46
CA PRO A 28 5.66 2.04 -5.27
C PRO A 28 5.13 1.62 -6.65
N THR A 29 3.83 1.78 -6.91
CA THR A 29 3.16 1.38 -8.16
C THR A 29 2.64 2.56 -8.98
N SER A 30 2.70 3.80 -8.47
CA SER A 30 2.03 4.96 -9.10
C SER A 30 2.59 5.35 -10.47
N ALA A 31 3.86 5.04 -10.73
CA ALA A 31 4.54 5.32 -11.99
C ALA A 31 4.59 4.10 -12.94
N LEU A 32 3.85 3.03 -12.64
CA LEU A 32 3.85 1.81 -13.44
C LEU A 32 2.60 1.70 -14.31
N ASP A 33 2.76 1.07 -15.47
CA ASP A 33 1.64 0.70 -16.31
C ASP A 33 0.71 -0.29 -15.57
N PRO A 34 -0.62 -0.25 -15.77
CA PRO A 34 -1.58 -1.09 -15.05
C PRO A 34 -1.27 -2.59 -15.09
N GLU A 35 -0.73 -3.08 -16.20
CA GLU A 35 -0.37 -4.49 -16.39
C GLU A 35 0.78 -4.94 -15.46
N MET A 36 1.63 -4.01 -15.00
CA MET A 36 2.81 -4.29 -14.17
C MET A 36 2.56 -4.11 -12.67
N ILE A 37 1.44 -3.48 -12.28
CA ILE A 37 1.12 -3.19 -10.87
C ILE A 37 1.04 -4.49 -10.06
N ASN A 38 0.35 -5.49 -10.60
CA ASN A 38 0.14 -6.78 -9.92
C ASN A 38 1.46 -7.47 -9.54
N GLU A 39 2.47 -7.45 -10.42
CA GLU A 39 3.77 -8.07 -10.15
C GLU A 39 4.48 -7.45 -8.93
N VAL A 40 4.33 -6.13 -8.74
CA VAL A 40 4.94 -5.41 -7.62
C VAL A 40 4.15 -5.65 -6.34
N LEU A 41 2.81 -5.61 -6.42
CA LEU A 41 1.94 -5.90 -5.29
C LEU A 41 2.12 -7.33 -4.76
N GLU A 42 2.31 -8.32 -5.64
CA GLU A 42 2.59 -9.71 -5.23
C GLU A 42 3.86 -9.82 -4.38
N VAL A 43 4.94 -9.15 -4.78
CA VAL A 43 6.18 -9.12 -4.00
C VAL A 43 5.96 -8.47 -2.64
N MET A 44 5.24 -7.35 -2.60
CA MET A 44 4.92 -6.66 -1.35
C MET A 44 4.04 -7.51 -0.42
N GLN A 45 3.05 -8.22 -0.96
CA GLN A 45 2.21 -9.14 -0.19
C GLN A 45 3.02 -10.31 0.37
N GLN A 46 4.00 -10.82 -0.40
CA GLN A 46 4.89 -11.88 0.10
C GLN A 46 5.71 -11.39 1.28
N LEU A 47 6.30 -10.19 1.19
CA LEU A 47 7.05 -9.59 2.31
C LEU A 47 6.17 -9.41 3.56
N ALA A 48 4.92 -8.99 3.39
CA ALA A 48 3.98 -8.87 4.49
C ALA A 48 3.69 -10.23 5.14
N ARG A 49 3.50 -11.29 4.33
CA ARG A 49 3.30 -12.67 4.83
C ARG A 49 4.53 -13.20 5.56
N ASP A 50 5.73 -12.85 5.10
CA ASP A 50 7.00 -13.28 5.70
C ASP A 50 7.32 -12.53 7.01
N GLY A 51 6.46 -11.61 7.45
CA GLY A 51 6.59 -10.91 8.73
C GLY A 51 7.50 -9.68 8.68
N MET A 52 7.83 -9.17 7.49
CA MET A 52 8.57 -7.91 7.35
C MET A 52 7.75 -6.75 7.92
N THR A 53 8.36 -5.90 8.74
CA THR A 53 7.70 -4.66 9.17
C THR A 53 7.68 -3.69 8.00
N MET A 54 6.48 -3.25 7.60
CA MET A 54 6.28 -2.41 6.42
C MET A 54 5.45 -1.17 6.74
N ILE A 55 5.83 -0.03 6.18
CA ILE A 55 4.98 1.16 6.06
C ILE A 55 4.81 1.42 4.57
N VAL A 56 3.55 1.43 4.12
CA VAL A 56 3.20 1.57 2.71
C VAL A 56 2.26 2.76 2.54
N VAL A 57 2.67 3.75 1.75
CA VAL A 57 1.79 4.77 1.19
C VAL A 57 1.31 4.25 -0.16
N THR A 58 0.00 4.14 -0.34
CA THR A 58 -0.58 3.59 -1.58
C THR A 58 -2.02 4.03 -1.79
N HIS A 59 -2.42 4.10 -3.05
CA HIS A 59 -3.82 4.21 -3.47
C HIS A 59 -4.44 2.85 -3.88
N GLU A 60 -3.67 1.76 -3.80
CA GLU A 60 -4.13 0.40 -4.11
C GLU A 60 -4.96 -0.19 -2.95
N MET A 61 -6.24 0.15 -2.90
CA MET A 61 -7.13 -0.20 -1.78
C MET A 61 -7.28 -1.72 -1.60
N GLY A 62 -7.27 -2.50 -2.68
CA GLY A 62 -7.31 -3.96 -2.61
C GLY A 62 -6.08 -4.55 -1.90
N PHE A 63 -4.89 -3.99 -2.17
CA PHE A 63 -3.67 -4.35 -1.46
C PHE A 63 -3.76 -3.92 0.02
N ALA A 64 -4.14 -2.68 0.29
CA ALA A 64 -4.26 -2.18 1.67
C ALA A 64 -5.25 -3.03 2.50
N ARG A 65 -6.37 -3.45 1.91
CA ARG A 65 -7.37 -4.30 2.57
C ARG A 65 -6.85 -5.71 2.86
N SER A 66 -6.03 -6.28 1.98
CA SER A 66 -5.56 -7.67 2.09
C SER A 66 -4.27 -7.83 2.89
N ALA A 67 -3.37 -6.85 2.86
CA ALA A 67 -2.02 -6.96 3.42
C ALA A 67 -1.80 -6.15 4.70
N ALA A 68 -2.56 -5.07 4.94
CA ALA A 68 -2.30 -4.21 6.08
C ALA A 68 -2.85 -4.81 7.40
N ASN A 69 -2.13 -4.60 8.51
CA ASN A 69 -2.68 -4.86 9.85
C ASN A 69 -3.43 -3.64 10.42
N ARG A 70 -3.04 -2.44 9.97
CA ARG A 70 -3.61 -1.16 10.38
C ARG A 70 -3.58 -0.20 9.20
N VAL A 71 -4.69 0.49 8.98
CA VAL A 71 -4.82 1.57 8.00
C VAL A 71 -4.79 2.90 8.74
N VAL A 72 -3.97 3.83 8.23
CA VAL A 72 -3.86 5.20 8.72
C VAL A 72 -4.31 6.12 7.60
N PHE A 73 -5.43 6.78 7.79
CA PHE A 73 -5.96 7.74 6.83
C PHE A 73 -5.54 9.16 7.21
N MET A 74 -4.92 9.84 6.25
CA MET A 74 -4.39 11.18 6.42
C MET A 74 -5.07 12.17 5.47
N ALA A 75 -5.34 13.37 5.96
CA ALA A 75 -5.77 14.51 5.16
C ALA A 75 -5.24 15.79 5.79
N ASP A 76 -4.93 16.79 4.96
CA ASP A 76 -4.51 18.12 5.41
C ASP A 76 -3.33 18.09 6.40
N GLY A 77 -2.37 17.19 6.15
CA GLY A 77 -1.18 17.00 6.99
C GLY A 77 -1.45 16.38 8.36
N ARG A 78 -2.64 15.81 8.59
CA ARG A 78 -3.05 15.21 9.87
C ARG A 78 -3.53 13.79 9.69
N ILE A 79 -3.34 12.97 10.73
CA ILE A 79 -4.00 11.67 10.82
C ILE A 79 -5.44 11.91 11.26
N ILE A 80 -6.38 11.59 10.38
CA ILE A 80 -7.80 11.78 10.61
C ILE A 80 -8.41 10.53 11.25
N GLU A 81 -7.96 9.35 10.81
CA GLU A 81 -8.50 8.09 11.27
C GLU A 81 -7.43 6.99 11.25
N GLN A 82 -7.48 6.11 12.25
CA GLN A 82 -6.69 4.88 12.29
C GLN A 82 -7.61 3.72 12.70
N ALA A 83 -7.57 2.64 11.95
CA ALA A 83 -8.39 1.46 12.21
C ALA A 83 -7.77 0.19 11.61
N THR A 84 -8.34 -0.97 11.92
CA THR A 84 -8.07 -2.18 11.13
C THR A 84 -8.61 -1.99 9.71
N PRO A 85 -8.09 -2.69 8.69
CA PRO A 85 -8.58 -2.56 7.32
C PRO A 85 -10.08 -2.83 7.23
N ASP A 86 -10.57 -3.91 7.85
CA ASP A 86 -12.00 -4.27 7.83
C ASP A 86 -12.87 -3.14 8.35
N GLN A 87 -12.47 -2.51 9.46
CA GLN A 87 -13.21 -1.41 10.04
C GLN A 87 -13.12 -0.16 9.16
N PHE A 88 -11.93 0.20 8.67
CA PHE A 88 -11.74 1.39 7.84
C PHE A 88 -12.57 1.32 6.55
N PHE A 89 -12.53 0.18 5.84
CA PHE A 89 -13.20 0.03 4.56
C PHE A 89 -14.71 -0.24 4.66
N SER A 90 -15.18 -0.86 5.76
CA SER A 90 -16.60 -1.21 5.91
C SER A 90 -17.39 -0.20 6.74
N ASN A 91 -16.74 0.44 7.71
CA ASN A 91 -17.39 1.38 8.64
C ASN A 91 -16.43 2.52 9.04
N PRO A 92 -16.02 3.38 8.08
CA PRO A 92 -15.18 4.54 8.35
C PRO A 92 -15.89 5.50 9.32
N ARG A 93 -15.18 5.96 10.35
CA ARG A 93 -15.75 6.80 11.40
C ARG A 93 -15.81 8.27 11.02
N SER A 94 -14.76 8.76 10.37
CA SER A 94 -14.62 10.17 10.01
C SER A 94 -15.38 10.49 8.71
N ASP A 95 -16.01 11.66 8.66
CA ASP A 95 -16.75 12.09 7.46
C ASP A 95 -15.82 12.29 6.26
N ARG A 96 -14.56 12.68 6.51
CA ARG A 96 -13.54 12.79 5.47
C ARG A 96 -13.16 11.42 4.89
N ALA A 97 -13.05 10.37 5.71
CA ALA A 97 -12.79 9.02 5.22
C ALA A 97 -13.99 8.45 4.45
N LYS A 98 -15.23 8.72 4.91
CA LYS A 98 -16.46 8.35 4.18
C LYS A 98 -16.51 8.98 2.79
N ASP A 99 -16.28 10.29 2.71
CA ASP A 99 -16.24 11.03 1.43
C ASP A 99 -15.15 10.46 0.51
N PHE A 100 -13.94 10.24 1.03
CA PHE A 100 -12.84 9.65 0.27
C PHE A 100 -13.18 8.25 -0.27
N LEU A 101 -13.67 7.34 0.57
CA LEU A 101 -13.99 5.98 0.18
C LEU A 101 -15.15 5.92 -0.81
N SER A 102 -16.16 6.80 -0.70
CA SER A 102 -17.25 6.88 -1.67
C SER A 102 -16.77 7.22 -3.08
N LYS A 103 -15.72 8.05 -3.22
CA LYS A 103 -15.17 8.43 -4.53
C LYS A 103 -14.36 7.31 -5.18
N ILE A 104 -13.78 6.43 -4.37
CA ILE A 104 -12.88 5.36 -4.84
C ILE A 104 -13.62 4.04 -5.07
N LEU A 105 -14.61 3.70 -4.23
CA LEU A 105 -15.34 2.42 -4.32
C LEU A 105 -16.44 2.39 -5.39
N HIS A 106 -16.71 3.53 -6.06
CA HIS A 106 -17.68 3.62 -7.16
C HIS A 106 -17.06 3.55 -8.56
N HIS A 107 -15.76 3.27 -8.64
CA HIS A 107 -15.04 2.88 -9.85
C HIS A 107 -14.48 1.46 -9.69
#